data_AF-A0A2D7ZSI9-F1
#
_entry.id   AF-A0A2D7ZSI9-F1
#
_cell.length_a   1.000
_cell.length_b   1.000
_cell.length_c   1.000
_cell.angle_alpha   90.00
_cell.angle_beta   90.00
_cell.angle_gamma   90.00
#
_symmetry.space_group_name_H-M   'P 1'
#
loop_
_entity.id
_entity.type
_entity.pdbx_description
1 polymer ?
#
loop_
_entity_poly.entity_id
_entity_poly.type
_entity_poly.pdbx_seq_one_letter_code
_entity_poly.pdbx_strand_id
1 'polypeptide(L)'
;MDTVSLHHTPFGLLKISAPEDGGYQATADRISAELRGLDLLEEVVSGTKTWSREVCALTGNTNLVAGLDGFELRIDVVKTILGFLIRRDPHLEVHIHRGRNRSVGTVERVCVLYNMNHPGCAIADALVSLVLLGEANWPDGATPHTLRDFAQAAQIEQRARRLRLGKIDLTLEDIEEIEDIRQALALGIPQAAIDMLCCFCRRCYTCKGMEIEAVKRYTAPLFAEVPPEALVAYAQRPSVPSDLLFLPDDAFRA
;
A
#
# COMPACT_ATOMS: atom_id res chain seq x y z
N MET A 1 -17.50 -41.30 20.65
CA MET A 1 -16.76 -41.40 19.38
C MET A 1 -16.50 -39.98 18.95
N ASP A 2 -15.27 -39.50 19.10
CA ASP A 2 -14.91 -38.14 18.74
C ASP A 2 -14.92 -38.03 17.22
N THR A 3 -15.97 -37.40 16.67
CA THR A 3 -16.06 -37.12 15.25
C THR A 3 -15.10 -35.98 14.93
N VAL A 4 -13.91 -36.34 14.45
CA VAL A 4 -12.95 -35.40 13.87
C VAL A 4 -13.21 -35.32 12.38
N SER A 5 -13.46 -34.11 11.85
CA SER A 5 -13.50 -33.85 10.42
C SER A 5 -12.26 -33.07 9.98
N LEU A 6 -11.72 -33.44 8.82
CA LEU A 6 -10.54 -32.85 8.22
C LEU A 6 -10.91 -32.28 6.86
N HIS A 7 -10.63 -31.00 6.64
CA HIS A 7 -10.90 -30.32 5.38
C HIS A 7 -9.64 -29.59 4.89
N HIS A 8 -9.17 -29.96 3.71
CA HIS A 8 -8.08 -29.25 3.04
C HIS A 8 -8.61 -27.97 2.41
N THR A 9 -7.88 -26.87 2.60
CA THR A 9 -8.22 -25.56 2.04
C THR A 9 -6.97 -24.94 1.40
N PRO A 10 -7.12 -23.92 0.54
CA PRO A 10 -5.99 -23.18 -0.02
C PRO A 10 -5.07 -22.55 1.06
N PHE A 11 -5.63 -22.30 2.25
CA PHE A 11 -4.92 -21.64 3.35
C PHE A 11 -4.33 -22.60 4.40
N GLY A 12 -4.57 -23.91 4.25
CA GLY A 12 -4.09 -24.92 5.19
C GLY A 12 -5.15 -25.97 5.54
N LEU A 13 -4.90 -26.71 6.62
CA LEU A 13 -5.78 -27.80 7.07
C LEU A 13 -6.73 -27.32 8.17
N LEU A 14 -8.04 -27.44 7.93
CA LEU A 14 -9.05 -27.28 8.97
C LEU A 14 -9.30 -28.61 9.66
N LYS A 15 -8.84 -28.73 10.90
CA LYS A 15 -9.15 -29.86 11.78
C LYS A 15 -10.23 -29.45 12.76
N ILE A 16 -11.45 -29.94 12.54
CA ILE A 16 -12.61 -29.64 13.37
C ILE A 16 -12.87 -30.88 14.23
N SER A 17 -12.75 -30.73 15.55
CA SER A 17 -13.06 -31.77 16.53
C SER A 17 -14.27 -31.35 17.34
N ALA A 18 -15.09 -32.33 17.73
CA ALA A 18 -16.15 -32.08 18.71
C ALA A 18 -15.52 -31.53 20.01
N PRO A 19 -16.14 -30.52 20.65
CA PRO A 19 -15.64 -29.98 21.91
C PRO A 19 -15.73 -31.05 23.01
N GLU A 20 -14.64 -31.21 23.77
CA GLU A 20 -14.53 -32.20 24.86
C GLU A 20 -15.57 -31.94 25.97
N ASP A 21 -15.98 -30.68 26.15
CA ASP A 21 -16.92 -30.26 27.20
C ASP A 21 -18.40 -30.25 26.78
N GLY A 22 -18.76 -30.84 25.63
CA GLY A 22 -20.13 -30.79 25.11
C GLY A 22 -20.56 -29.38 24.65
N GLY A 23 -19.58 -28.53 24.32
CA GLY A 23 -19.79 -27.18 23.79
C GLY A 23 -20.44 -27.16 22.40
N TYR A 24 -20.43 -25.98 21.78
CA TYR A 24 -21.03 -25.79 20.46
C TYR A 24 -20.37 -26.68 19.39
N GLN A 25 -21.21 -27.43 18.66
CA GLN A 25 -20.81 -28.18 17.48
C GLN A 25 -21.27 -27.44 16.23
N ALA A 26 -20.33 -27.12 15.33
CA ALA A 26 -20.66 -26.53 14.04
C ALA A 26 -21.52 -27.50 13.20
N THR A 27 -22.59 -26.97 12.61
CA THR A 27 -23.43 -27.75 11.70
C THR A 27 -22.72 -27.99 10.37
N ALA A 28 -23.09 -29.06 9.66
CA ALA A 28 -22.56 -29.34 8.33
C ALA A 28 -22.78 -28.17 7.35
N ASP A 29 -23.95 -27.52 7.41
CA ASP A 29 -24.26 -26.34 6.61
C ASP A 29 -23.32 -25.16 6.90
N ARG A 30 -22.98 -24.95 8.17
CA ARG A 30 -22.04 -23.90 8.58
C ARG A 30 -20.63 -24.19 8.04
N ILE A 31 -20.16 -25.43 8.18
CA ILE A 31 -18.86 -25.85 7.66
C ILE A 31 -18.83 -25.66 6.13
N SER A 32 -19.89 -26.08 5.43
CA SER A 32 -20.01 -25.88 3.98
C SER A 32 -19.99 -24.40 3.59
N ALA A 33 -20.66 -23.53 4.35
CA ALA A 33 -20.62 -22.09 4.11
C ALA A 33 -19.20 -21.51 4.25
N GLU A 34 -18.47 -21.88 5.30
CA GLU A 34 -17.08 -21.43 5.48
C GLU A 34 -16.17 -21.91 4.35
N LEU A 35 -16.29 -23.17 3.91
CA LEU A 35 -15.49 -23.70 2.81
C LEU A 35 -15.72 -22.92 1.50
N ARG A 36 -16.99 -22.63 1.14
CA ARG A 36 -17.31 -21.80 -0.02
C ARG A 36 -16.73 -20.39 0.09
N GLY A 37 -16.79 -19.80 1.29
CA GLY A 37 -16.21 -18.49 1.53
C GLY A 37 -14.68 -18.48 1.43
N LEU A 38 -14.01 -19.58 1.81
CA LEU A 38 -12.56 -19.74 1.62
C LEU A 38 -12.18 -19.90 0.15
N ASP A 39 -12.99 -20.61 -0.64
CA ASP A 39 -12.77 -20.69 -2.09
C ASP A 39 -12.88 -19.30 -2.73
N LEU A 40 -13.91 -18.52 -2.35
CA LEU A 40 -14.06 -17.13 -2.79
C LEU A 40 -12.88 -16.25 -2.34
N LEU A 41 -12.42 -16.41 -1.09
CA LEU A 41 -11.25 -15.69 -0.59
C LEU A 41 -10.01 -15.98 -1.42
N GLU A 42 -9.79 -17.24 -1.81
CA GLU A 42 -8.65 -17.62 -2.65
C GLU A 42 -8.75 -17.02 -4.06
N GLU A 43 -9.93 -17.00 -4.66
CA GLU A 43 -10.15 -16.34 -5.96
C GLU A 43 -9.84 -14.84 -5.88
N VAL A 44 -10.34 -14.15 -4.83
CA VAL A 44 -10.10 -12.72 -4.62
C VAL A 44 -8.61 -12.45 -4.42
N VAL A 45 -7.96 -13.15 -3.49
CA VAL A 45 -6.52 -12.97 -3.16
C VAL A 45 -5.63 -13.28 -4.36
N SER A 46 -6.04 -14.17 -5.27
CA SER A 46 -5.28 -14.44 -6.50
C SER A 46 -5.28 -13.27 -7.49
N GLY A 47 -6.28 -12.38 -7.42
CA GLY A 47 -6.40 -11.19 -8.26
C GLY A 47 -5.86 -9.90 -7.64
N THR A 48 -5.48 -9.92 -6.36
CA THR A 48 -5.04 -8.73 -5.62
C THR A 48 -3.58 -8.37 -5.88
N LYS A 49 -3.22 -7.08 -5.72
CA LYS A 49 -1.84 -6.60 -5.85
C LYS A 49 -1.18 -6.28 -4.52
N THR A 50 -1.98 -5.98 -3.49
CA THR A 50 -1.51 -5.51 -2.18
C THR A 50 -1.25 -6.67 -1.23
N TRP A 51 -1.92 -7.80 -1.45
CA TRP A 51 -1.83 -8.96 -0.59
C TRP A 51 -0.84 -9.99 -1.15
N SER A 52 -0.08 -10.57 -0.24
CA SER A 52 0.83 -11.67 -0.48
C SER A 52 0.52 -12.83 0.46
N ARG A 53 1.03 -14.01 0.12
CA ARG A 53 0.84 -15.24 0.89
C ARG A 53 2.14 -15.58 1.60
N GLU A 54 2.09 -15.77 2.92
CA GLU A 54 3.24 -16.20 3.72
C GLU A 54 2.90 -17.50 4.43
N VAL A 55 3.70 -18.54 4.22
CA VAL A 55 3.54 -19.82 4.93
C VAL A 55 4.11 -19.66 6.33
N CYS A 56 3.28 -19.85 7.35
CA CYS A 56 3.71 -19.88 8.74
C CYS A 56 4.54 -21.14 9.00
N ALA A 57 5.83 -20.99 9.25
CA ALA A 57 6.74 -22.11 9.49
C ALA A 57 6.35 -23.00 10.69
N LEU A 58 5.62 -22.45 11.66
CA LEU A 58 5.21 -23.17 12.88
C LEU A 58 3.99 -24.06 12.67
N THR A 59 3.02 -23.61 11.87
CA THR A 59 1.73 -24.28 11.69
C THR A 59 1.58 -24.92 10.32
N GLY A 60 2.38 -24.52 9.34
CA GLY A 60 2.22 -24.88 7.93
C GLY A 60 1.03 -24.19 7.24
N ASN A 61 0.29 -23.34 7.96
CA ASN A 61 -0.84 -22.58 7.39
C ASN A 61 -0.35 -21.36 6.63
N THR A 62 -1.14 -20.93 5.66
CA THR A 62 -0.89 -19.73 4.86
C THR A 62 -1.58 -18.54 5.51
N ASN A 63 -0.80 -17.52 5.84
CA ASN A 63 -1.28 -16.22 6.28
C ASN A 63 -1.39 -15.28 5.08
N LEU A 64 -2.37 -14.37 5.14
CA LEU A 64 -2.47 -13.26 4.21
C LEU A 64 -1.70 -12.06 4.78
N VAL A 65 -0.85 -11.46 3.96
CA VAL A 65 0.07 -10.42 4.39
C VAL A 65 -0.01 -9.22 3.45
N ALA A 66 -0.32 -8.05 4.01
CA ALA A 66 -0.24 -6.77 3.31
C ALA A 66 0.90 -5.94 3.91
N GLY A 67 1.95 -5.73 3.11
CA GLY A 67 3.14 -4.98 3.51
C GLY A 67 3.06 -3.51 3.11
N LEU A 68 3.47 -2.64 4.04
CA LEU A 68 3.64 -1.21 3.89
C LEU A 68 5.00 -0.82 4.48
N ASP A 69 5.66 0.25 4.04
CA ASP A 69 6.99 0.58 4.54
C ASP A 69 6.99 0.78 6.08
N GLY A 70 7.57 -0.19 6.80
CA GLY A 70 7.62 -0.26 8.26
C GLY A 70 6.38 -0.80 8.98
N PHE A 71 5.33 -1.19 8.26
CA PHE A 71 4.13 -1.83 8.80
C PHE A 71 3.75 -3.08 8.00
N GLU A 72 3.24 -4.09 8.67
CA GLU A 72 2.75 -5.28 7.99
C GLU A 72 1.51 -5.80 8.68
N LEU A 73 0.44 -5.95 7.90
CA LEU A 73 -0.82 -6.50 8.38
C LEU A 73 -0.86 -7.99 8.02
N ARG A 74 -0.97 -8.86 9.03
CA ARG A 74 -1.09 -10.30 8.87
C ARG A 74 -2.46 -10.79 9.30
N ILE A 75 -3.07 -11.66 8.51
CA ILE A 75 -4.33 -12.33 8.83
C ILE A 75 -4.09 -13.85 8.86
N ASP A 76 -4.41 -14.47 9.99
CA ASP A 76 -4.41 -15.93 10.14
C ASP A 76 -5.81 -16.47 9.80
N VAL A 77 -5.97 -16.87 8.54
CA VAL A 77 -7.25 -17.34 7.98
C VAL A 77 -7.72 -18.60 8.69
N VAL A 78 -6.84 -19.60 8.84
CA VAL A 78 -7.19 -20.89 9.43
C VAL A 78 -7.57 -20.74 10.90
N LYS A 79 -6.79 -19.98 11.68
CA LYS A 79 -7.07 -19.77 13.11
C LYS A 79 -8.37 -18.98 13.31
N THR A 80 -8.68 -18.01 12.44
CA THR A 80 -9.95 -17.30 12.44
C THR A 80 -11.14 -18.26 12.27
N ILE A 81 -11.10 -19.09 11.22
CA ILE A 81 -12.19 -20.02 10.90
C ILE A 81 -12.36 -21.05 12.02
N LEU A 82 -11.27 -21.62 12.53
CA LEU A 82 -11.33 -22.59 13.62
C LEU A 82 -11.82 -21.95 14.93
N GLY A 83 -11.37 -20.73 15.25
CA GLY A 83 -11.87 -19.97 16.40
C GLY A 83 -13.39 -19.78 16.34
N PHE A 84 -13.92 -19.47 15.15
CA PHE A 84 -15.35 -19.32 14.95
C PHE A 84 -16.11 -20.65 15.02
N LEU A 85 -15.65 -21.68 14.31
CA LEU A 85 -16.35 -22.97 14.23
C LEU A 85 -16.33 -23.75 15.55
N ILE A 86 -15.24 -23.66 16.32
CA ILE A 86 -15.05 -24.42 17.57
C ILE A 86 -15.50 -23.60 18.78
N ARG A 87 -15.12 -22.33 18.86
CA ARG A 87 -15.31 -21.49 20.06
C ARG A 87 -16.41 -20.44 19.90
N ARG A 88 -17.01 -20.31 18.71
CA ARG A 88 -17.89 -19.18 18.34
C ARG A 88 -17.23 -17.83 18.58
N ASP A 89 -15.91 -17.75 18.45
CA ASP A 89 -15.19 -16.48 18.56
C ASP A 89 -15.47 -15.65 17.30
N PRO A 90 -16.18 -14.51 17.39
CA PRO A 90 -16.48 -13.68 16.23
C PRO A 90 -15.30 -12.77 15.85
N HIS A 91 -14.14 -12.86 16.50
CA HIS A 91 -13.01 -12.01 16.20
C HIS A 91 -12.11 -12.61 15.11
N LEU A 92 -11.73 -11.78 14.14
CA LEU A 92 -10.71 -12.12 13.17
C LEU A 92 -9.33 -12.13 13.84
N GLU A 93 -8.48 -13.10 13.46
CA GLU A 93 -7.10 -13.20 13.94
C GLU A 93 -6.17 -12.34 13.10
N VAL A 94 -6.16 -11.03 13.40
CA VAL A 94 -5.40 -10.00 12.66
C VAL A 94 -4.28 -9.45 13.54
N HIS A 95 -3.09 -9.27 12.96
CA HIS A 95 -1.92 -8.74 13.64
C HIS A 95 -1.27 -7.62 12.82
N ILE A 96 -0.90 -6.53 13.48
CA ILE A 96 -0.03 -5.50 12.91
C ILE A 96 1.37 -5.69 13.45
N HIS A 97 2.30 -5.92 12.55
CA HIS A 97 3.73 -5.95 12.81
C HIS A 97 4.28 -4.56 12.47
N ARG A 98 5.00 -3.93 13.41
CA ARG A 98 5.63 -2.63 13.22
C ARG A 98 7.14 -2.76 13.36
N GLY A 99 7.92 -2.10 12.51
CA GLY A 99 9.38 -2.17 12.60
C GLY A 99 10.10 -1.24 11.63
N ARG A 100 11.21 -0.63 12.04
CA ARG A 100 12.10 0.09 11.11
C ARG A 100 13.13 -0.91 10.53
N ASN A 101 13.42 -0.82 9.23
CA ASN A 101 14.50 -1.57 8.55
C ASN A 101 14.45 -3.10 8.72
N ARG A 102 13.41 -3.77 8.22
CA ARG A 102 13.28 -5.25 8.11
C ARG A 102 13.32 -6.05 9.42
N SER A 103 13.45 -5.42 10.58
CA SER A 103 13.26 -6.05 11.89
C SER A 103 11.89 -5.68 12.47
N VAL A 104 11.05 -6.69 12.75
CA VAL A 104 9.78 -6.50 13.47
C VAL A 104 10.11 -6.05 14.90
N GLY A 105 9.78 -4.82 15.25
CA GLY A 105 9.99 -4.23 16.57
C GLY A 105 8.84 -4.50 17.54
N THR A 106 7.59 -4.50 17.06
CA THR A 106 6.41 -4.84 17.86
C THR A 106 5.37 -5.62 17.04
N VAL A 107 4.61 -6.49 17.72
CA VAL A 107 3.47 -7.21 17.15
C VAL A 107 2.25 -6.90 18.01
N GLU A 108 1.22 -6.35 17.40
CA GLU A 108 -0.04 -5.99 18.06
C GLU A 108 -1.19 -6.79 17.44
N ARG A 109 -2.00 -7.45 18.27
CA ARG A 109 -3.23 -8.08 17.80
C ARG A 109 -4.32 -7.03 17.62
N VAL A 110 -4.87 -6.96 16.42
CA VAL A 110 -5.99 -6.07 16.10
C VAL A 110 -7.30 -6.82 16.26
N CYS A 111 -8.19 -6.24 17.04
CA CYS A 111 -9.53 -6.77 17.22
C CYS A 111 -10.42 -6.27 16.07
N VAL A 112 -10.86 -7.18 15.20
CA VAL A 112 -11.89 -6.92 14.19
C VAL A 112 -13.06 -7.86 14.44
N LEU A 113 -14.19 -7.29 14.82
CA LEU A 113 -15.39 -8.04 15.21
C LEU A 113 -16.26 -8.33 13.99
N TYR A 114 -16.57 -9.60 13.77
CA TYR A 114 -17.57 -10.04 12.80
C TYR A 114 -18.98 -9.78 13.35
N ASN A 115 -19.78 -9.02 12.61
CA ASN A 115 -21.17 -8.76 12.99
C ASN A 115 -22.07 -9.96 12.64
N MET A 116 -22.53 -10.66 13.68
CA MET A 116 -23.36 -11.86 13.57
C MET A 116 -24.85 -11.58 13.29
N ASN A 117 -25.24 -10.32 13.06
CA ASN A 117 -26.65 -9.94 12.84
C ASN A 117 -27.25 -10.49 11.53
N HIS A 118 -26.43 -11.00 10.61
CA HIS A 118 -26.87 -11.64 9.37
C HIS A 118 -26.75 -13.17 9.47
N PRO A 119 -27.83 -13.89 9.84
CA PRO A 119 -27.77 -15.33 9.96
C PRO A 119 -27.47 -15.97 8.60
N GLY A 120 -26.43 -16.79 8.55
CA GLY A 120 -26.03 -17.55 7.36
C GLY A 120 -24.75 -17.06 6.66
N CYS A 121 -24.29 -15.84 6.92
CA CYS A 121 -23.01 -15.36 6.38
C CYS A 121 -21.84 -16.09 7.06
N ALA A 122 -20.84 -16.47 6.26
CA ALA A 122 -19.63 -17.14 6.69
C ALA A 122 -18.66 -16.11 7.32
N ILE A 123 -17.87 -16.50 8.32
CA ILE A 123 -16.81 -15.59 8.82
C ILE A 123 -15.74 -15.38 7.74
N ALA A 124 -15.58 -16.33 6.81
CA ALA A 124 -14.79 -16.15 5.60
C ALA A 124 -15.22 -14.94 4.75
N ASP A 125 -16.51 -14.55 4.73
CA ASP A 125 -16.97 -13.37 4.00
C ASP A 125 -16.42 -12.06 4.62
N ALA A 126 -16.19 -12.06 5.93
CA ALA A 126 -15.56 -10.94 6.62
C ALA A 126 -14.06 -10.86 6.28
N LEU A 127 -13.39 -11.99 6.08
CA LEU A 127 -12.01 -12.03 5.57
C LEU A 127 -11.95 -11.47 4.14
N VAL A 128 -12.88 -11.87 3.27
CA VAL A 128 -13.00 -11.31 1.91
C VAL A 128 -13.18 -9.80 1.96
N SER A 129 -14.09 -9.31 2.81
CA SER A 129 -14.34 -7.88 2.98
C SER A 129 -13.09 -7.13 3.42
N LEU A 130 -12.31 -7.70 4.35
CA LEU A 130 -11.07 -7.09 4.83
C LEU A 130 -9.98 -7.05 3.75
N VAL A 131 -9.86 -8.11 2.94
CA VAL A 131 -8.95 -8.14 1.79
C VAL A 131 -9.33 -7.08 0.76
N LEU A 132 -10.61 -6.96 0.42
CA LEU A 132 -11.12 -5.95 -0.50
C LEU A 132 -10.93 -4.52 0.02
N LEU A 133 -11.07 -4.28 1.33
CA LEU A 133 -10.73 -2.99 1.95
C LEU A 133 -9.26 -2.64 1.76
N GLY A 134 -8.37 -3.63 1.91
CA GLY A 134 -6.94 -3.46 1.64
C GLY A 134 -6.66 -3.08 0.18
N GLU A 135 -7.29 -3.76 -0.77
CA GLU A 135 -7.17 -3.43 -2.19
C GLU A 135 -7.76 -2.06 -2.54
N ALA A 136 -8.83 -1.65 -1.84
CA ALA A 136 -9.43 -0.33 -1.98
C ALA A 136 -8.61 0.79 -1.32
N ASN A 137 -7.43 0.49 -0.79
CA ASN A 137 -6.56 1.42 -0.06
C ASN A 137 -7.20 2.02 1.20
N TRP A 138 -7.94 1.20 1.93
CA TRP A 138 -8.41 1.54 3.28
C TRP A 138 -9.17 2.87 3.36
N PRO A 139 -10.32 3.01 2.67
CA PRO A 139 -11.10 4.25 2.71
C PRO A 139 -11.56 4.59 4.13
N ASP A 140 -11.41 5.85 4.54
CA ASP A 140 -11.62 6.31 5.93
C ASP A 140 -13.01 5.97 6.48
N GLY A 141 -14.05 6.07 5.65
CA GLY A 141 -15.43 5.83 6.05
C GLY A 141 -15.81 4.37 6.25
N ALA A 142 -15.04 3.42 5.70
CA ALA A 142 -15.35 1.99 5.77
C ALA A 142 -14.31 1.18 6.55
N THR A 143 -13.15 1.76 6.87
CA THR A 143 -12.08 1.06 7.58
C THR A 143 -12.35 1.01 9.08
N PRO A 144 -12.29 -0.18 9.72
CA PRO A 144 -12.42 -0.29 11.17
C PRO A 144 -11.44 0.62 11.90
N HIS A 145 -11.90 1.28 12.97
CA HIS A 145 -11.05 2.22 13.73
C HIS A 145 -9.78 1.60 14.29
N THR A 146 -9.80 0.29 14.55
CA THR A 146 -8.64 -0.48 15.03
C THR A 146 -7.53 -0.62 13.98
N LEU A 147 -7.83 -0.33 12.70
CA LEU A 147 -6.87 -0.33 11.57
C LEU A 147 -6.54 1.09 11.09
N ARG A 148 -6.98 2.14 11.79
CA ARG A 148 -6.86 3.53 11.32
C ARG A 148 -5.41 3.96 11.07
N ASP A 149 -4.49 3.62 11.97
CA ASP A 149 -3.07 3.96 11.82
C ASP A 149 -2.48 3.33 10.55
N PHE A 150 -2.79 2.06 10.30
CA PHE A 150 -2.34 1.34 9.11
C PHE A 150 -2.95 1.94 7.85
N ALA A 151 -4.25 2.24 7.87
CA ALA A 151 -4.97 2.87 6.78
C ALA A 151 -4.38 4.24 6.40
N GLN A 152 -4.12 5.09 7.40
CA GLN A 152 -3.54 6.41 7.20
C GLN A 152 -2.15 6.30 6.57
N ALA A 153 -1.31 5.40 7.08
CA ALA A 153 0.01 5.17 6.51
C ALA A 153 -0.09 4.67 5.05
N ALA A 154 -1.01 3.76 4.76
CA ALA A 154 -1.24 3.26 3.40
C ALA A 154 -1.70 4.34 2.42
N GLN A 155 -2.61 5.21 2.86
CA GLN A 155 -3.06 6.35 2.04
C GLN A 155 -1.93 7.37 1.82
N ILE A 156 -1.10 7.64 2.82
CA ILE A 156 0.07 8.53 2.67
C ILE A 156 1.04 7.95 1.64
N GLU A 157 1.38 6.67 1.74
CA GLU A 157 2.28 6.02 0.79
C GLU A 157 1.68 6.01 -0.63
N GLN A 158 0.38 5.73 -0.77
CA GLN A 158 -0.29 5.78 -2.06
C GLN A 158 -0.27 7.19 -2.66
N ARG A 159 -0.53 8.22 -1.85
CA ARG A 159 -0.40 9.61 -2.28
C ARG A 159 1.04 9.86 -2.74
N ALA A 160 2.04 9.56 -1.93
CA ALA A 160 3.45 9.71 -2.31
C ALA A 160 3.80 8.99 -3.62
N ARG A 161 3.29 7.78 -3.87
CA ARG A 161 3.46 7.05 -5.14
C ARG A 161 2.81 7.76 -6.34
N ARG A 162 1.67 8.45 -6.14
CA ARG A 162 1.01 9.26 -7.17
C ARG A 162 1.77 10.56 -7.44
N LEU A 163 2.47 11.08 -6.44
CA LEU A 163 3.29 12.28 -6.51
C LEU A 163 4.70 11.96 -7.03
N ARG A 164 4.85 11.18 -8.11
CA ARG A 164 6.19 10.83 -8.66
C ARG A 164 6.42 11.46 -10.02
N LEU A 165 7.58 12.13 -10.16
CA LEU A 165 8.11 12.53 -11.47
C LEU A 165 9.22 11.55 -11.86
N GLY A 166 8.88 10.50 -12.59
CA GLY A 166 9.82 9.41 -12.88
C GLY A 166 10.21 8.66 -11.59
N LYS A 167 11.50 8.71 -11.20
CA LYS A 167 11.97 8.19 -9.90
C LYS A 167 12.13 9.27 -8.82
N ILE A 168 11.74 10.51 -9.11
CA ILE A 168 11.72 11.57 -8.12
C ILE A 168 10.44 11.41 -7.29
N ASP A 169 10.56 11.07 -6.00
CA ASP A 169 9.46 11.19 -5.06
C ASP A 169 9.20 12.69 -4.80
N LEU A 170 8.01 13.17 -5.12
CA LEU A 170 7.61 14.57 -4.91
C LEU A 170 6.88 14.72 -3.56
N THR A 171 7.20 15.79 -2.86
CA THR A 171 6.41 16.32 -1.75
C THR A 171 5.24 17.14 -2.29
N LEU A 172 4.36 17.60 -1.40
CA LEU A 172 3.31 18.57 -1.79
C LEU A 172 3.92 19.90 -2.24
N GLU A 173 4.94 20.38 -1.54
CA GLU A 173 5.68 21.61 -1.91
C GLU A 173 6.29 21.50 -3.32
N ASP A 174 6.84 20.34 -3.68
CA ASP A 174 7.38 20.11 -5.02
C ASP A 174 6.30 20.22 -6.11
N ILE A 175 5.05 19.85 -5.81
CA ILE A 175 3.94 19.92 -6.78
C ILE A 175 3.47 21.36 -6.91
N GLU A 176 3.30 22.06 -5.79
CA GLU A 176 2.97 23.48 -5.77
C GLU A 176 4.01 24.27 -6.59
N GLU A 177 5.31 23.97 -6.43
CA GLU A 177 6.37 24.60 -7.21
C GLU A 177 6.31 24.25 -8.70
N ILE A 178 5.97 23.01 -9.07
CA ILE A 178 5.76 22.63 -10.49
C ILE A 178 4.54 23.38 -11.08
N GLU A 179 3.49 23.60 -10.29
CA GLU A 179 2.34 24.41 -10.70
C GLU A 179 2.73 25.88 -10.88
N ASP A 180 3.52 26.45 -9.96
CA ASP A 180 4.03 27.82 -10.05
C ASP A 180 4.93 28.01 -11.28
N ILE A 181 5.77 27.03 -11.61
CA ILE A 181 6.59 27.01 -12.85
C ILE A 181 5.69 27.13 -14.08
N ARG A 182 4.63 26.32 -14.15
CA ARG A 182 3.67 26.34 -15.27
C ARG A 182 2.91 27.64 -15.34
N GLN A 183 2.54 28.21 -14.18
CA GLN A 183 1.89 29.50 -14.13
C GLN A 183 2.80 30.62 -14.65
N ALA A 184 4.09 30.62 -14.30
CA ALA A 184 5.05 31.59 -14.83
C ALA A 184 5.21 31.49 -16.35
N LEU A 185 5.21 30.27 -16.90
CA LEU A 185 5.19 30.06 -18.36
C LEU A 185 3.91 30.60 -18.99
N ALA A 186 2.74 30.32 -18.41
CA ALA A 186 1.46 30.83 -18.89
C ALA A 186 1.36 32.37 -18.87
N LEU A 187 2.03 33.01 -17.90
CA LEU A 187 2.13 34.47 -17.80
C LEU A 187 3.17 35.08 -18.75
N GLY A 188 3.90 34.27 -19.52
CA GLY A 188 4.93 34.74 -20.45
C GLY A 188 6.21 35.20 -19.77
N ILE A 189 6.55 34.62 -18.60
CA ILE A 189 7.74 34.97 -17.82
C ILE A 189 8.69 33.75 -17.79
N PRO A 190 9.26 33.34 -18.94
CA PRO A 190 10.02 32.08 -19.03
C PRO A 190 11.32 32.11 -18.21
N GLN A 191 11.93 33.27 -18.00
CA GLN A 191 13.13 33.40 -17.17
C GLN A 191 12.87 32.95 -15.72
N ALA A 192 11.77 33.39 -15.13
CA ALA A 192 11.38 33.01 -13.76
C ALA A 192 11.05 31.51 -13.69
N ALA A 193 10.38 30.97 -14.71
CA ALA A 193 10.12 29.54 -14.81
C ALA A 193 11.42 28.72 -14.85
N ILE A 194 12.42 29.15 -15.61
CA ILE A 194 13.74 28.48 -15.67
C ILE A 194 14.45 28.57 -14.32
N ASP A 195 14.43 29.73 -13.65
CA ASP A 195 15.02 29.89 -12.31
C ASP A 195 14.42 28.90 -11.29
N MET A 196 13.09 28.79 -11.28
CA MET A 196 12.36 27.87 -10.39
C MET A 196 12.65 26.40 -10.76
N LEU A 197 12.63 26.05 -12.05
CA LEU A 197 12.99 24.71 -12.52
C LEU A 197 14.41 24.29 -12.11
N CYS A 198 15.38 25.18 -12.28
CA CYS A 198 16.76 24.94 -11.87
C CYS A 198 16.86 24.83 -10.34
N CYS A 199 16.09 25.61 -9.58
CA CYS A 199 16.00 25.48 -8.12
C CYS A 199 15.49 24.10 -7.70
N PHE A 200 14.39 23.66 -8.28
CA PHE A 200 13.84 22.32 -8.08
C PHE A 200 14.87 21.22 -8.41
N CYS A 201 15.58 21.34 -9.54
CA CYS A 201 16.62 20.40 -9.95
C CYS A 201 17.77 20.33 -8.94
N ARG A 202 18.24 21.49 -8.44
CA ARG A 202 19.27 21.55 -7.40
C ARG A 202 18.83 20.82 -6.13
N ARG A 203 17.58 21.02 -5.66
CA ARG A 203 17.06 20.30 -4.49
C ARG A 203 16.97 18.79 -4.74
N CYS A 204 16.58 18.37 -5.94
CA CYS A 204 16.56 16.94 -6.28
C CYS A 204 17.97 16.33 -6.18
N TYR A 205 18.99 17.06 -6.64
CA TYR A 205 20.39 16.63 -6.50
C TYR A 205 20.86 16.65 -5.03
N THR A 206 20.73 17.78 -4.32
CA THR A 206 21.35 17.96 -3.00
C THR A 206 20.56 17.35 -1.84
N CYS A 207 19.23 17.47 -1.86
CA CYS A 207 18.37 17.04 -0.75
C CYS A 207 17.84 15.63 -0.94
N LYS A 208 17.60 15.21 -2.20
CA LYS A 208 17.08 13.87 -2.52
C LYS A 208 18.16 12.88 -2.99
N GLY A 209 19.42 13.32 -3.05
CA GLY A 209 20.57 12.46 -3.35
C GLY A 209 20.54 11.86 -4.76
N MET A 210 19.93 12.56 -5.72
CA MET A 210 19.80 12.06 -7.09
C MET A 210 21.01 12.45 -7.93
N GLU A 211 21.44 11.55 -8.81
CA GLU A 211 22.46 11.85 -9.82
C GLU A 211 21.98 12.90 -10.83
N ILE A 212 22.87 13.79 -11.29
CA ILE A 212 22.55 14.89 -12.22
C ILE A 212 21.85 14.37 -13.48
N GLU A 213 22.36 13.29 -14.07
CA GLU A 213 21.77 12.66 -15.26
C GLU A 213 20.35 12.12 -15.00
N ALA A 214 20.08 11.64 -13.79
CA ALA A 214 18.75 11.19 -13.41
C ALA A 214 17.80 12.39 -13.25
N VAL A 215 18.26 13.48 -12.63
CA VAL A 215 17.50 14.73 -12.53
C VAL A 215 17.15 15.24 -13.92
N LYS A 216 18.15 15.45 -14.81
CA LYS A 216 17.93 15.89 -16.20
C LYS A 216 16.91 15.04 -16.93
N ARG A 217 17.02 13.71 -16.82
CA ARG A 217 16.10 12.78 -17.49
C ARG A 217 14.65 12.96 -17.04
N TYR A 218 14.41 13.11 -15.74
CA TYR A 218 13.05 13.17 -15.20
C TYR A 218 12.45 14.57 -15.28
N THR A 219 13.26 15.63 -15.29
CA THR A 219 12.80 17.02 -15.44
C THR A 219 12.76 17.49 -16.90
N ALA A 220 13.32 16.73 -17.84
CA ALA A 220 13.28 17.05 -19.28
C ALA A 220 11.88 17.41 -19.82
N PRO A 221 10.79 16.72 -19.44
CA PRO A 221 9.44 17.10 -19.88
C PRO A 221 9.03 18.51 -19.43
N LEU A 222 9.49 18.96 -18.26
CA LEU A 222 9.19 20.30 -17.75
C LEU A 222 9.97 21.37 -18.51
N PHE A 223 11.24 21.09 -18.85
CA PHE A 223 12.04 21.98 -19.69
C PHE A 223 11.53 22.05 -21.13
N ALA A 224 10.87 21.01 -21.63
CA ALA A 224 10.26 21.01 -22.97
C ALA A 224 9.06 21.98 -23.08
N GLU A 225 8.48 22.41 -21.95
CA GLU A 225 7.42 23.43 -21.92
C GLU A 225 8.00 24.87 -22.03
N VAL A 226 9.32 25.03 -21.89
CA VAL A 226 10.00 26.33 -21.94
C VAL A 226 10.42 26.70 -23.38
N PRO A 227 10.25 27.96 -23.82
CA PRO A 227 10.73 28.40 -25.12
C PRO A 227 12.25 28.22 -25.28
N PRO A 228 12.73 27.59 -26.38
CA PRO A 228 14.16 27.32 -26.59
C PRO A 228 15.04 28.58 -26.51
N GLU A 229 14.58 29.69 -27.06
CA GLU A 229 15.31 30.98 -27.02
C GLU A 229 15.55 31.47 -25.59
N ALA A 230 14.63 31.20 -24.66
CA ALA A 230 14.77 31.57 -23.26
C ALA A 230 15.80 30.67 -22.56
N LEU A 231 15.87 29.39 -22.90
CA LEU A 231 16.88 28.46 -22.38
C LEU A 231 18.29 28.84 -22.84
N VAL A 232 18.45 29.20 -24.11
CA VAL A 232 19.74 29.69 -24.64
C VAL A 232 20.14 31.00 -23.97
N ALA A 233 19.20 31.95 -23.83
CA ALA A 233 19.45 33.20 -23.13
C ALA A 233 19.84 32.98 -21.65
N TYR A 234 19.18 32.05 -20.96
CA TYR A 234 19.51 31.68 -19.59
C TYR A 234 20.90 31.05 -19.48
N ALA A 235 21.26 30.15 -20.39
CA ALA A 235 22.56 29.49 -20.41
C ALA A 235 23.73 30.48 -20.55
N GLN A 236 23.52 31.60 -21.27
CA GLN A 236 24.52 32.67 -21.40
C GLN A 236 24.70 33.48 -20.11
N ARG A 237 23.65 33.60 -19.30
CA ARG A 237 23.66 34.38 -18.06
C ARG A 237 22.78 33.74 -16.98
N PRO A 238 23.23 32.62 -16.38
CA PRO A 238 22.43 31.92 -15.38
C PRO A 238 22.38 32.73 -14.08
N SER A 239 21.26 32.65 -13.36
CA SER A 239 21.12 33.26 -12.04
C SER A 239 22.03 32.57 -11.01
N VAL A 240 22.21 31.25 -11.13
CA VAL A 240 23.14 30.45 -10.33
C VAL A 240 24.05 29.63 -11.26
N PRO A 241 25.39 29.70 -11.13
CA PRO A 241 26.30 29.02 -12.06
C PRO A 241 26.12 27.49 -12.17
N SER A 242 25.69 26.83 -11.10
CA SER A 242 25.45 25.37 -11.09
C SER A 242 24.23 24.94 -11.92
N ASP A 243 23.39 25.88 -12.36
CA ASP A 243 22.18 25.59 -13.12
C ASP A 243 22.48 25.00 -14.49
N LEU A 244 23.62 25.38 -15.05
CA LEU A 244 24.13 24.87 -16.32
C LEU A 244 24.26 23.33 -16.31
N LEU A 245 24.41 22.71 -15.13
CA LEU A 245 24.48 21.25 -15.00
C LEU A 245 23.13 20.56 -15.26
N PHE A 246 22.02 21.28 -15.12
CA PHE A 246 20.66 20.73 -15.20
C PHE A 246 19.92 21.14 -16.48
N LEU A 247 20.43 22.12 -17.21
CA LEU A 247 19.84 22.56 -18.47
C LEU A 247 19.88 21.44 -19.53
N PRO A 248 18.88 21.37 -20.42
CA PRO A 248 18.91 20.47 -21.56
C PRO A 248 20.06 20.83 -22.51
N ASP A 249 20.60 19.82 -23.21
CA ASP A 249 21.77 20.02 -24.08
C ASP A 249 21.51 21.02 -25.22
N ASP A 250 20.25 21.17 -25.63
CA ASP A 250 19.83 22.14 -26.65
C ASP A 250 20.01 23.60 -26.19
N ALA A 251 20.07 23.88 -24.88
CA ALA A 251 20.35 25.22 -24.36
C ALA A 251 21.77 25.72 -24.71
N PHE A 252 22.66 24.81 -25.11
CA PHE A 252 24.05 25.13 -25.49
C PHE A 252 24.27 25.14 -27.00
N ARG A 253 23.23 24.88 -27.80
CA ARG A 253 23.29 24.94 -29.26
C ARG A 253 22.97 26.37 -29.70
N ALA A 254 24.01 27.18 -29.82
CA ALA A 254 23.93 28.53 -30.39
C ALA A 254 23.80 28.49 -31.92
#